data_AF-A0A7S2M6Y2-F1
#
_entry.id   AF-A0A7S2M6Y2-F1
#
_cell.length_a   1.000
_cell.length_b   1.000
_cell.length_c   1.000
_cell.angle_alpha   90.00
_cell.angle_beta   90.00
_cell.angle_gamma   90.00
#
_symmetry.space_group_name_H-M   'P 1'
#
loop_
_entity.id
_entity.type
_entity.pdbx_description
1 polymer ?
#
loop_
_entity_poly.entity_id
_entity_poly.type
_entity_poly.pdbx_seq_one_letter_code
_entity_poly.pdbx_strand_id
1 'polypeptide(L)'
;LVDVTAKCNGGKVTQIRVTNVPSFAGDIGVSLEVEGIGSLTVDTAYGGDSFVVVNAEDLGLDITPDNAKQLVEVGMSITHAANEQLKFVHPTNEGFASHFSFCMIAKPIFYDEDGVAISHTAVAIQPGKIDRSPTGTGCSARMALLHAKGQLKKGDKMIGRSIIGSEFRCCIEEELEVAPGVKAIRPSIAGQAWITGTTEHRLHSTDPYPFGYRLTDTWPKKRW
;
A
#
# COMPACT_ATOMS: atom_id res chain seq x y z
N LEU A 1 -8.60 11.98 -12.39
CA LEU A 1 -9.16 12.78 -11.26
C LEU A 1 -9.82 11.81 -10.29
N VAL A 2 -9.81 12.11 -9.00
CA VAL A 2 -10.46 11.30 -7.95
C VAL A 2 -11.49 12.14 -7.22
N ASP A 3 -12.56 11.52 -6.75
CA ASP A 3 -13.62 12.21 -6.01
C ASP A 3 -13.28 12.25 -4.52
N VAL A 4 -13.48 13.42 -3.89
CA VAL A 4 -13.15 13.65 -2.48
C VAL A 4 -14.35 14.22 -1.76
N THR A 5 -14.74 13.59 -0.65
CA THR A 5 -15.77 14.09 0.28
C THR A 5 -15.15 14.40 1.63
N ALA A 6 -15.33 15.62 2.12
CA ALA A 6 -14.92 16.04 3.45
C ALA A 6 -16.11 16.11 4.41
N LYS A 7 -15.99 15.50 5.59
CA LYS A 7 -16.88 15.80 6.71
C LYS A 7 -16.26 16.91 7.53
N CYS A 8 -17.03 17.96 7.76
CA CYS A 8 -16.61 19.13 8.51
C CYS A 8 -17.49 19.33 9.75
N ASN A 9 -16.87 19.66 10.88
CA ASN A 9 -17.56 20.04 12.10
C ASN A 9 -16.78 21.17 12.78
N GLY A 10 -17.49 22.22 13.21
CA GLY A 10 -16.88 23.35 13.94
C GLY A 10 -15.73 24.04 13.19
N GLY A 11 -15.84 24.20 11.87
CA GLY A 11 -14.79 24.82 11.05
C GLY A 11 -13.57 23.93 10.78
N LYS A 12 -13.60 22.66 11.18
CA LYS A 12 -12.52 21.68 10.97
C LYS A 12 -12.99 20.49 10.16
N VAL A 13 -12.13 20.00 9.26
CA VAL A 13 -12.32 18.70 8.60
C VAL A 13 -12.07 17.58 9.62
N THR A 14 -13.07 16.73 9.84
CA THR A 14 -12.99 15.59 10.78
C THR A 14 -12.82 14.25 10.07
N GLN A 15 -13.04 14.17 8.76
CA GLN A 15 -12.80 12.97 7.96
C GLN A 15 -12.69 13.36 6.49
N ILE A 16 -11.74 12.78 5.77
CA ILE A 16 -11.70 12.80 4.31
C ILE A 16 -12.00 11.40 3.80
N ARG A 17 -12.90 11.29 2.82
CA ARG A 17 -13.10 10.08 2.01
C ARG A 17 -12.64 10.38 0.59
N VAL A 18 -11.80 9.52 0.05
CA VAL A 18 -11.39 9.53 -1.37
C VAL A 18 -11.99 8.32 -2.04
N THR A 19 -12.75 8.51 -3.11
CA THR A 19 -13.14 7.43 -4.04
C THR A 19 -12.03 7.30 -5.07
N ASN A 20 -11.24 6.24 -4.93
CA ASN A 20 -9.99 6.09 -5.65
C ASN A 20 -10.23 5.61 -7.09
N VAL A 21 -9.14 5.56 -7.86
CA VAL A 21 -9.13 4.99 -9.21
C VAL A 21 -9.49 3.49 -9.19
N PRO A 22 -9.93 2.92 -10.33
CA PRO A 22 -10.15 1.49 -10.45
C PRO A 22 -8.93 0.68 -9.99
N SER A 23 -9.18 -0.33 -9.17
CA SER A 23 -8.16 -1.17 -8.52
C SER A 23 -8.43 -2.62 -8.86
N PHE A 24 -7.39 -3.40 -9.16
CA PHE A 24 -7.53 -4.75 -9.68
C PHE A 24 -6.46 -5.69 -9.11
N ALA A 25 -6.79 -6.97 -9.04
CA ALA A 25 -5.82 -8.03 -8.80
C ALA A 25 -5.02 -8.30 -10.09
N GLY A 26 -3.72 -8.51 -9.95
CA GLY A 26 -2.87 -9.09 -10.98
C GLY A 26 -2.80 -10.61 -10.80
N ASP A 27 -1.58 -11.14 -10.90
CA ASP A 27 -1.31 -12.55 -10.63
C ASP A 27 -1.56 -12.89 -9.16
N ILE A 28 -2.20 -14.04 -8.90
CA ILE A 28 -2.57 -14.52 -7.56
C ILE A 28 -1.89 -15.86 -7.31
N GLY A 29 -1.26 -16.00 -6.14
CA GLY A 29 -0.66 -17.27 -5.72
C GLY A 29 0.52 -17.73 -6.58
N VAL A 30 1.34 -16.80 -7.08
CA VAL A 30 2.53 -17.12 -7.88
C VAL A 30 3.77 -17.29 -7.01
N SER A 31 4.66 -18.19 -7.43
CA SER A 31 5.95 -18.42 -6.76
C SER A 31 6.90 -17.27 -7.04
N LEU A 32 7.68 -16.87 -6.02
CA LEU A 32 8.72 -15.86 -6.11
C LEU A 32 9.94 -16.32 -5.32
N GLU A 33 11.09 -16.43 -5.99
CA GLU A 33 12.34 -16.78 -5.32
C GLU A 33 13.03 -15.53 -4.78
N VAL A 34 13.28 -15.47 -3.48
CA VAL A 34 13.91 -14.29 -2.85
C VAL A 34 15.21 -14.70 -2.18
N GLU A 35 16.33 -14.14 -2.65
CA GLU A 35 17.65 -14.45 -2.12
C GLU A 35 17.71 -14.23 -0.59
N GLY A 36 18.19 -15.25 0.14
CA GLY A 36 18.29 -15.24 1.59
C GLY A 36 16.98 -15.49 2.35
N ILE A 37 15.83 -15.58 1.66
CA ILE A 37 14.52 -15.90 2.26
C ILE A 37 14.01 -17.26 1.76
N GLY A 38 14.17 -17.53 0.46
CA GLY A 38 13.68 -18.74 -0.20
C GLY A 38 12.47 -18.48 -1.10
N SER A 39 11.70 -19.54 -1.35
CA SER A 39 10.52 -19.50 -2.21
C SER A 39 9.31 -18.99 -1.44
N LEU A 40 8.66 -17.95 -1.95
CA LEU A 40 7.46 -17.34 -1.38
C LEU A 40 6.28 -17.48 -2.34
N THR A 41 5.08 -17.59 -1.81
CA THR A 41 3.86 -17.40 -2.60
C THR A 41 3.40 -15.95 -2.45
N VAL A 42 3.25 -15.25 -3.58
CA VAL A 42 2.86 -13.84 -3.60
C VAL A 42 1.63 -13.63 -4.48
N ASP A 43 0.90 -12.57 -4.16
CA ASP A 43 -0.06 -11.97 -5.07
C ASP A 43 0.51 -10.65 -5.61
N THR A 44 -0.07 -10.15 -6.70
CA THR A 44 0.19 -8.82 -7.22
C THR A 44 -1.11 -8.06 -7.41
N ALA A 45 -1.08 -6.75 -7.25
CA ALA A 45 -2.28 -5.94 -7.37
C ALA A 45 -1.97 -4.47 -7.66
N TYR A 46 -2.99 -3.77 -8.15
CA TYR A 46 -2.96 -2.33 -8.37
C TYR A 46 -4.07 -1.65 -7.57
N GLY A 47 -3.72 -0.56 -6.89
CA GLY A 47 -4.64 0.24 -6.08
C GLY A 47 -4.50 1.75 -6.30
N GLY A 48 -4.03 2.18 -7.46
CA GLY A 48 -3.49 3.53 -7.71
C GLY A 48 -1.95 3.58 -7.70
N ASP A 49 -1.32 2.53 -7.16
CA ASP A 49 0.08 2.17 -7.36
C ASP A 49 0.20 0.63 -7.39
N SER A 50 1.35 0.09 -7.77
CA SER A 50 1.60 -1.34 -7.96
C SER A 50 2.22 -2.00 -6.72
N PHE A 51 1.70 -3.18 -6.38
CA PHE A 51 2.08 -3.94 -5.18
C PHE A 51 2.41 -5.39 -5.53
N VAL A 52 3.47 -5.91 -4.90
CA VAL A 52 3.62 -7.33 -4.57
C VAL A 52 3.15 -7.54 -3.13
N VAL A 53 2.33 -8.55 -2.88
CA VAL A 53 1.68 -8.81 -1.60
C VAL A 53 2.07 -10.19 -1.10
N VAL A 54 2.57 -10.27 0.13
CA VAL A 54 3.03 -11.51 0.77
C VAL A 54 2.37 -11.68 2.13
N ASN A 55 2.15 -12.93 2.55
CA ASN A 55 1.67 -13.21 3.90
C ASN A 55 2.81 -13.03 4.92
N ALA A 56 2.53 -12.32 6.02
CA ALA A 56 3.49 -12.12 7.10
C ALA A 56 3.91 -13.45 7.76
N GLU A 57 3.00 -14.42 7.83
CA GLU A 57 3.24 -15.74 8.43
C GLU A 57 4.27 -16.54 7.64
N ASP A 58 4.27 -16.43 6.31
CA ASP A 58 5.25 -17.11 5.43
C ASP A 58 6.68 -16.59 5.65
N LEU A 59 6.80 -15.37 6.20
CA LEU A 59 8.08 -14.75 6.55
C LEU A 59 8.50 -15.03 8.00
N GLY A 60 7.61 -15.61 8.82
CA GLY A 60 7.81 -15.72 10.26
C GLY A 60 7.92 -14.36 10.97
N LEU A 61 7.32 -13.32 10.40
CA LEU A 61 7.38 -11.95 10.93
C LEU A 61 6.04 -11.47 11.45
N ASP A 62 6.09 -10.76 12.58
CA ASP A 62 4.93 -10.02 13.07
C ASP A 62 4.97 -8.56 12.61
N ILE A 63 3.79 -7.97 12.39
CA ILE A 63 3.61 -6.56 12.03
C ILE A 63 3.51 -5.74 13.31
N THR A 64 4.68 -5.34 13.82
CA THR A 64 4.82 -4.51 15.03
C THR A 64 5.86 -3.41 14.82
N PRO A 65 5.80 -2.28 15.57
CA PRO A 65 6.77 -1.21 15.43
C PRO A 65 8.23 -1.64 15.62
N ASP A 66 8.49 -2.57 16.55
CA ASP A 66 9.85 -3.07 16.84
C ASP A 66 10.45 -3.84 15.66
N ASN A 67 9.61 -4.44 14.81
CA ASN A 67 10.03 -5.16 13.61
C ASN A 67 10.17 -4.26 12.37
N ALA A 68 9.90 -2.94 12.47
CA ALA A 68 9.81 -2.06 11.30
C ALA A 68 11.07 -2.07 10.40
N LYS A 69 12.26 -2.20 11.01
CA LYS A 69 13.52 -2.30 10.25
C LYS A 69 13.59 -3.61 9.45
N GLN A 70 13.29 -4.74 10.08
CA GLN A 70 13.34 -6.04 9.42
C GLN A 70 12.26 -6.15 8.33
N LEU A 71 11.05 -5.68 8.60
CA LEU A 71 9.95 -5.64 7.63
C LEU A 71 10.32 -4.83 6.38
N VAL A 72 11.03 -3.71 6.54
CA VAL A 72 11.43 -2.91 5.39
C VAL A 72 12.57 -3.54 4.60
N GLU A 73 13.54 -4.15 5.27
CA GLU A 73 14.64 -4.86 4.61
C GLU A 73 14.10 -6.03 3.77
N VAL A 74 13.23 -6.85 4.35
CA VAL A 74 12.57 -7.96 3.66
C VAL A 74 11.67 -7.44 2.54
N GLY A 75 10.86 -6.41 2.79
CA GLY A 75 10.00 -5.83 1.77
C GLY A 75 10.76 -5.28 0.56
N MET A 76 11.94 -4.69 0.77
CA MET A 76 12.81 -4.24 -0.33
C MET A 76 13.36 -5.42 -1.15
N SER A 77 13.80 -6.49 -0.50
CA SER A 77 14.27 -7.70 -1.19
C SER A 77 13.16 -8.34 -2.02
N ILE A 78 11.93 -8.41 -1.48
CA ILE A 78 10.77 -8.96 -2.19
C ILE A 78 10.39 -8.09 -3.39
N THR A 79 10.34 -6.75 -3.23
CA THR A 79 10.07 -5.85 -4.36
C THR A 79 11.13 -5.97 -5.46
N HIS A 80 12.40 -6.13 -5.08
CA HIS A 80 13.47 -6.33 -6.05
C HIS A 80 13.29 -7.65 -6.82
N ALA A 81 13.13 -8.77 -6.13
CA ALA A 81 12.90 -10.07 -6.74
C ALA A 81 11.65 -10.07 -7.65
N ALA A 82 10.56 -9.45 -7.20
CA ALA A 82 9.33 -9.33 -7.99
C ALA A 82 9.56 -8.54 -9.29
N ASN A 83 10.41 -7.52 -9.28
CA ASN A 83 10.74 -6.74 -10.48
C ASN A 83 11.69 -7.46 -11.44
N GLU A 84 12.46 -8.43 -10.96
CA GLU A 84 13.31 -9.27 -11.81
C GLU A 84 12.55 -10.44 -12.44
N GLN A 85 11.62 -11.05 -11.68
CA GLN A 85 10.98 -12.31 -12.05
C GLN A 85 9.55 -12.16 -12.56
N LEU A 86 8.85 -11.10 -12.13
CA LEU A 86 7.48 -10.81 -12.51
C LEU A 86 7.40 -9.51 -13.29
N LYS A 87 6.26 -9.25 -13.93
CA LYS A 87 6.05 -8.03 -14.72
C LYS A 87 4.77 -7.33 -14.31
N PHE A 88 4.89 -6.09 -13.86
CA PHE A 88 3.72 -5.23 -13.70
C PHE A 88 3.34 -4.57 -15.02
N VAL A 89 2.07 -4.65 -15.40
CA VAL A 89 1.51 -3.94 -16.56
C VAL A 89 0.16 -3.35 -16.16
N HIS A 90 0.00 -2.03 -16.34
CA HIS A 90 -1.30 -1.40 -16.20
C HIS A 90 -2.11 -1.57 -17.51
N PRO A 91 -3.30 -2.20 -17.50
CA PRO A 91 -4.01 -2.60 -18.73
C PRO A 91 -4.36 -1.46 -19.70
N THR A 92 -4.53 -0.24 -19.18
CA THR A 92 -4.99 0.92 -19.96
C THR A 92 -4.09 2.15 -19.85
N ASN A 93 -2.91 2.02 -19.23
CA ASN A 93 -1.99 3.14 -19.05
C ASN A 93 -0.57 2.71 -19.40
N GLU A 94 -0.22 2.82 -20.68
CA GLU A 94 1.10 2.46 -21.21
C GLU A 94 2.23 3.30 -20.61
N GLY A 95 1.94 4.51 -20.13
CA GLY A 95 2.90 5.39 -19.46
C GLY A 95 3.10 5.08 -17.98
N PHE A 96 2.35 4.14 -17.42
CA PHE A 96 2.55 3.72 -16.03
C PHE A 96 3.84 2.91 -15.90
N ALA A 97 4.53 3.06 -14.77
CA ALA A 97 5.78 2.39 -14.52
C ALA A 97 5.63 0.86 -14.60
N SER A 98 6.48 0.20 -15.39
CA SER A 98 6.43 -1.26 -15.61
C SER A 98 7.10 -2.06 -14.49
N HIS A 99 6.96 -1.63 -13.25
CA HIS A 99 7.55 -2.26 -12.07
C HIS A 99 6.58 -2.19 -10.88
N PHE A 100 6.78 -3.06 -9.90
CA PHE A 100 6.15 -3.00 -8.59
C PHE A 100 6.83 -1.94 -7.73
N SER A 101 6.05 -0.95 -7.29
CA SER A 101 6.54 0.16 -6.47
C SER A 101 6.80 -0.28 -5.03
N PHE A 102 5.93 -1.16 -4.49
CA PHE A 102 5.91 -1.51 -3.08
C PHE A 102 5.74 -3.01 -2.81
N CYS A 103 6.28 -3.46 -1.68
CA CYS A 103 5.89 -4.72 -1.06
C CYS A 103 4.90 -4.45 0.08
N MET A 104 3.77 -5.14 0.06
CA MET A 104 2.82 -5.19 1.17
C MET A 104 2.96 -6.52 1.89
N ILE A 105 3.36 -6.45 3.15
CA ILE A 105 3.36 -7.58 4.07
C ILE A 105 2.01 -7.54 4.80
N ALA A 106 1.20 -8.57 4.62
CA ALA A 106 -0.16 -8.61 5.14
C ALA A 106 -0.36 -9.81 6.06
N LYS A 107 -1.05 -9.61 7.19
CA LYS A 107 -1.61 -10.72 7.95
C LYS A 107 -2.84 -11.30 7.23
N PRO A 108 -3.25 -12.54 7.55
CA PRO A 108 -4.59 -13.00 7.25
C PRO A 108 -5.63 -11.99 7.75
N ILE A 109 -6.71 -11.81 6.99
CA ILE A 109 -7.80 -10.95 7.45
C ILE A 109 -8.49 -11.59 8.66
N PHE A 110 -8.97 -10.76 9.56
CA PHE A 110 -9.84 -11.16 10.67
C PHE A 110 -11.02 -10.20 10.74
N TYR A 111 -11.98 -10.44 11.61
CA TYR A 111 -13.22 -9.66 11.65
C TYR A 111 -13.42 -9.06 13.05
N ASP A 112 -13.98 -7.86 13.12
CA ASP A 112 -14.45 -7.30 14.39
C ASP A 112 -15.81 -7.90 14.81
N GLU A 113 -16.33 -7.45 15.95
CA GLU A 113 -17.59 -7.91 16.53
C GLU A 113 -18.81 -7.64 15.63
N ASP A 114 -18.74 -6.61 14.77
CA ASP A 114 -19.77 -6.25 13.80
C ASP A 114 -19.61 -6.99 12.46
N GLY A 115 -18.62 -7.88 12.35
CA GLY A 115 -18.33 -8.64 11.14
C GLY A 115 -17.63 -7.82 10.04
N VAL A 116 -17.01 -6.68 10.37
CA VAL A 116 -16.23 -5.89 9.43
C VAL A 116 -14.82 -6.49 9.30
N ALA A 117 -14.38 -6.72 8.07
CA ALA A 117 -13.05 -7.25 7.81
C ALA A 117 -11.96 -6.25 8.24
N ILE A 118 -10.92 -6.75 8.90
CA ILE A 118 -9.73 -6.00 9.28
C ILE A 118 -8.54 -6.56 8.52
N SER A 119 -7.86 -5.69 7.79
CA SER A 119 -6.61 -6.01 7.09
C SER A 119 -5.46 -5.26 7.74
N HIS A 120 -4.63 -5.99 8.49
CA HIS A 120 -3.44 -5.44 9.15
C HIS A 120 -2.21 -5.64 8.25
N THR A 121 -1.59 -4.54 7.82
CA THR A 121 -0.51 -4.56 6.83
C THR A 121 0.64 -3.62 7.21
N ALA A 122 1.82 -3.92 6.64
CA ALA A 122 2.96 -3.03 6.58
C ALA A 122 3.39 -2.90 5.11
N VAL A 123 3.45 -1.66 4.61
CA VAL A 123 3.91 -1.38 3.25
C VAL A 123 5.32 -0.82 3.30
N ALA A 124 6.24 -1.51 2.63
CA ALA A 124 7.63 -1.12 2.48
C ALA A 124 7.79 -0.13 1.31
N ILE A 125 8.25 1.08 1.62
CA ILE A 125 8.44 2.21 0.72
C ILE A 125 9.94 2.40 0.46
N GLN A 126 10.32 2.46 -0.80
CA GLN A 126 11.70 2.77 -1.19
C GLN A 126 12.14 4.16 -0.70
N PRO A 127 13.39 4.34 -0.25
CA PRO A 127 14.47 3.33 -0.22
C PRO A 127 14.53 2.51 1.07
N GLY A 128 13.60 2.68 2.01
CA GLY A 128 13.66 1.99 3.30
C GLY A 128 12.82 2.64 4.40
N LYS A 129 11.51 2.73 4.21
CA LYS A 129 10.56 3.14 5.24
C LYS A 129 9.30 2.26 5.24
N ILE A 130 8.70 1.99 6.40
CA ILE A 130 7.32 1.50 6.50
C ILE A 130 6.34 2.68 6.54
N ASP A 131 5.25 2.61 5.78
CA ASP A 131 4.15 3.56 5.92
C ASP A 131 3.52 3.50 7.33
N ARG A 132 3.33 4.66 7.94
CA ARG A 132 2.67 4.78 9.26
C ARG A 132 1.15 4.88 9.13
N SER A 133 0.66 5.18 7.92
CA SER A 133 -0.74 5.00 7.58
C SER A 133 -0.99 3.56 7.14
N PRO A 134 -2.25 3.10 7.07
CA PRO A 134 -2.59 1.82 6.47
C PRO A 134 -2.37 1.74 4.95
N THR A 135 -1.84 2.81 4.35
CA THR A 135 -1.56 2.99 2.92
C THR A 135 -2.83 2.92 2.09
N GLY A 136 -3.38 4.08 1.69
CA GLY A 136 -4.65 4.14 0.97
C GLY A 136 -4.67 3.32 -0.34
N THR A 137 -3.63 3.47 -1.16
CA THR A 137 -3.45 2.64 -2.38
C THR A 137 -3.26 1.17 -2.04
N GLY A 138 -2.60 0.85 -0.92
CA GLY A 138 -2.47 -0.51 -0.41
C GLY A 138 -3.81 -1.10 0.01
N CYS A 139 -4.64 -0.35 0.73
CA CYS A 139 -6.00 -0.76 1.09
C CYS A 139 -6.85 -1.03 -0.17
N SER A 140 -6.74 -0.19 -1.20
CA SER A 140 -7.38 -0.39 -2.49
C SER A 140 -6.94 -1.70 -3.17
N ALA A 141 -5.63 -1.93 -3.27
CA ALA A 141 -5.05 -3.15 -3.85
C ALA A 141 -5.46 -4.40 -3.06
N ARG A 142 -5.45 -4.32 -1.72
CA ARG A 142 -5.85 -5.42 -0.84
C ARG A 142 -7.33 -5.77 -1.00
N MET A 143 -8.23 -4.79 -1.05
CA MET A 143 -9.65 -5.05 -1.33
C MET A 143 -9.84 -5.70 -2.70
N ALA A 144 -9.08 -5.29 -3.72
CA ALA A 144 -9.16 -5.91 -5.04
C ALA A 144 -8.73 -7.39 -5.02
N LEU A 145 -7.68 -7.74 -4.27
CA LEU A 145 -7.27 -9.13 -4.06
C LEU A 145 -8.33 -9.94 -3.31
N LEU A 146 -8.86 -9.40 -2.22
CA LEU A 146 -9.89 -10.06 -1.42
C LEU A 146 -11.18 -10.26 -2.24
N HIS A 147 -11.52 -9.28 -3.08
CA HIS A 147 -12.63 -9.39 -4.03
C HIS A 147 -12.42 -10.49 -5.07
N ALA A 148 -11.24 -10.51 -5.71
CA ALA A 148 -10.89 -11.54 -6.68
C ALA A 148 -10.90 -12.96 -6.07
N LYS A 149 -10.57 -13.07 -4.78
CA LYS A 149 -10.64 -14.31 -3.99
C LYS A 149 -12.04 -14.63 -3.45
N GLY A 150 -13.05 -13.80 -3.74
CA GLY A 150 -14.43 -13.99 -3.27
C GLY A 150 -14.65 -13.75 -1.77
N GLN A 151 -13.70 -13.10 -1.11
CA GLN A 151 -13.73 -12.81 0.33
C GLN A 151 -14.41 -11.48 0.67
N LEU A 152 -14.45 -10.55 -0.28
CA LEU A 152 -15.22 -9.30 -0.22
C LEU A 152 -16.04 -9.13 -1.50
N LYS A 153 -17.16 -8.41 -1.41
CA LYS A 153 -18.02 -8.03 -2.55
C LYS A 153 -18.36 -6.55 -2.50
N LYS A 154 -18.98 -6.03 -3.57
CA LYS A 154 -19.56 -4.67 -3.56
C LYS A 154 -20.37 -4.38 -2.29
N GLY A 155 -20.11 -3.24 -1.68
CA GLY A 155 -20.76 -2.76 -0.46
C GLY A 155 -20.11 -3.24 0.84
N ASP A 156 -19.21 -4.23 0.78
CA ASP A 156 -18.49 -4.68 1.97
C ASP A 156 -17.50 -3.62 2.44
N LYS A 157 -17.32 -3.58 3.76
CA LYS A 157 -16.42 -2.66 4.45
C LYS A 157 -15.16 -3.39 4.89
N MET A 158 -14.06 -2.67 4.90
CA MET A 158 -12.79 -3.14 5.45
C MET A 158 -12.15 -2.04 6.29
N ILE A 159 -11.57 -2.38 7.43
CA ILE A 159 -10.67 -1.53 8.19
C ILE A 159 -9.24 -1.88 7.77
N GLY A 160 -8.56 -0.95 7.11
CA GLY A 160 -7.12 -1.05 6.93
C GLY A 160 -6.42 -0.63 8.21
N ARG A 161 -5.49 -1.44 8.73
CA ARG A 161 -4.71 -1.15 9.94
C ARG A 161 -3.22 -1.16 9.64
N SER A 162 -2.50 -0.15 10.13
CA SER A 162 -1.05 -0.01 9.95
C SER A 162 -0.24 -0.67 11.06
N ILE A 163 1.08 -0.71 10.86
CA ILE A 163 2.08 -1.14 11.86
C ILE A 163 2.01 -0.40 13.21
N ILE A 164 1.46 0.82 13.24
CA ILE A 164 1.28 1.60 14.48
C ILE A 164 -0.17 1.58 15.00
N GLY A 165 -1.04 0.74 14.41
CA GLY A 165 -2.45 0.64 14.80
C GLY A 165 -3.34 1.79 14.30
N SER A 166 -2.84 2.68 13.44
CA SER A 166 -3.68 3.68 12.79
C SER A 166 -4.62 3.02 11.78
N GLU A 167 -5.76 3.65 11.49
CA GLU A 167 -6.83 3.01 10.70
C GLU A 167 -7.38 3.87 9.56
N PHE A 168 -7.77 3.18 8.49
CA PHE A 168 -8.58 3.70 7.39
C PHE A 168 -9.85 2.87 7.27
N ARG A 169 -10.97 3.55 7.03
CA ARG A 169 -12.27 2.93 6.78
C ARG A 169 -12.52 2.85 5.28
N CYS A 170 -12.55 1.65 4.76
CA CYS A 170 -12.59 1.36 3.34
C CYS A 170 -13.91 0.70 2.94
N CYS A 171 -14.28 0.84 1.66
CA CYS A 171 -15.48 0.23 1.08
C CYS A 171 -15.23 -0.11 -0.40
N ILE A 172 -15.82 -1.20 -0.88
CA ILE A 172 -15.95 -1.49 -2.31
C ILE A 172 -17.21 -0.80 -2.83
N GLU A 173 -17.06 0.37 -3.46
CA GLU A 173 -18.21 1.17 -3.91
C GLU A 173 -18.85 0.57 -5.18
N GLU A 174 -18.01 0.10 -6.11
CA GLU A 174 -18.45 -0.43 -7.40
C GLU A 174 -17.59 -1.62 -7.83
N GLU A 175 -18.19 -2.50 -8.62
CA GLU A 175 -17.50 -3.52 -9.40
C GLU A 175 -17.54 -3.07 -10.87
N LEU A 176 -16.41 -3.22 -11.56
CA LEU A 176 -16.27 -2.79 -12.95
C LEU A 176 -15.18 -3.61 -13.66
N GLU A 177 -14.98 -3.32 -14.94
CA GLU A 177 -13.94 -3.91 -15.76
C GLU A 177 -13.07 -2.79 -16.32
N VAL A 178 -11.74 -2.86 -16.11
CA VAL A 178 -10.81 -1.80 -16.56
C VAL A 178 -10.32 -2.01 -17.98
N ALA A 179 -10.32 -3.26 -18.45
CA ALA A 179 -9.99 -3.70 -19.80
C ALA A 179 -10.64 -5.07 -20.03
N PRO A 180 -10.82 -5.53 -21.28
CA PRO A 180 -11.44 -6.82 -21.59
C PRO A 180 -10.92 -7.98 -20.71
N GLY A 181 -11.78 -8.53 -19.86
CA GLY A 181 -11.48 -9.64 -18.96
C GLY A 181 -10.75 -9.26 -17.65
N VAL A 182 -10.43 -7.99 -17.42
CA VAL A 182 -9.74 -7.51 -16.21
C VAL A 182 -10.74 -6.89 -15.24
N LYS A 183 -11.26 -7.73 -14.35
CA LYS A 183 -12.16 -7.32 -13.26
C LYS A 183 -11.45 -6.36 -12.30
N ALA A 184 -12.17 -5.36 -11.85
CA ALA A 184 -11.70 -4.34 -10.94
C ALA A 184 -12.80 -3.91 -9.97
N ILE A 185 -12.39 -3.17 -8.96
CA ILE A 185 -13.27 -2.47 -8.04
C ILE A 185 -13.01 -0.97 -8.08
N ARG A 186 -14.02 -0.18 -7.72
CA ARG A 186 -13.85 1.22 -7.33
C ARG A 186 -13.87 1.30 -5.80
N PRO A 187 -12.71 1.43 -5.14
CA PRO A 187 -12.67 1.49 -3.69
C PRO A 187 -12.80 2.93 -3.19
N SER A 188 -13.40 3.13 -2.01
CA SER A 188 -13.23 4.35 -1.25
C SER A 188 -12.44 4.11 0.03
N ILE A 189 -11.68 5.13 0.44
CA ILE A 189 -10.78 5.10 1.59
C ILE A 189 -11.06 6.36 2.39
N ALA A 190 -11.36 6.19 3.68
CA ALA A 190 -11.63 7.30 4.55
C ALA A 190 -10.70 7.31 5.77
N GLY A 191 -10.11 8.47 6.03
CA GLY A 191 -9.15 8.69 7.10
C GLY A 191 -9.21 10.09 7.67
N GLN A 192 -8.24 10.40 8.52
CA GLN A 192 -8.10 11.69 9.20
C GLN A 192 -6.68 12.21 9.03
N ALA A 193 -6.54 13.54 9.08
CA ALA A 193 -5.27 14.23 9.08
C ALA A 193 -5.29 15.34 10.13
N TRP A 194 -4.11 15.70 10.61
CA TRP A 194 -3.92 16.75 11.60
C TRP A 194 -2.84 17.72 11.12
N ILE A 195 -3.08 19.01 11.33
CA ILE A 195 -2.07 20.04 11.08
C ILE A 195 -0.98 19.88 12.16
N THR A 196 0.27 19.70 11.74
CA THR A 196 1.43 19.54 12.64
C THR A 196 2.25 20.81 12.79
N GLY A 197 2.03 21.82 11.95
CA GLY A 197 2.71 23.11 12.00
C GLY A 197 2.56 23.90 10.69
N THR A 198 3.18 25.07 10.66
CA THR A 198 3.35 25.90 9.46
C THR A 198 4.82 26.26 9.35
N THR A 199 5.42 26.03 8.18
CA THR A 199 6.87 26.18 7.96
C THR A 199 7.12 27.01 6.72
N GLU A 200 8.14 27.88 6.77
CA GLU A 200 8.69 28.58 5.60
C GLU A 200 10.10 28.05 5.34
N HIS A 201 10.31 27.36 4.21
CA HIS A 201 11.64 26.90 3.79
C HIS A 201 12.31 27.95 2.90
N ARG A 202 13.59 28.26 3.16
CA ARG A 202 14.39 29.22 2.38
C ARG A 202 15.69 28.59 1.92
N LEU A 203 16.17 28.97 0.74
CA LEU A 203 17.46 28.56 0.18
C LEU A 203 18.31 29.80 -0.06
N HIS A 204 19.48 29.87 0.59
CA HIS A 204 20.44 30.94 0.36
C HIS A 204 21.31 30.62 -0.88
N SER A 205 21.68 31.64 -1.64
CA SER A 205 22.49 31.47 -2.87
C SER A 205 23.90 30.93 -2.61
N THR A 206 24.39 31.05 -1.38
CA THR A 206 25.71 30.57 -0.94
C THR A 206 25.64 29.34 -0.05
N ASP A 207 24.47 28.71 0.10
CA ASP A 207 24.36 27.46 0.84
C ASP A 207 25.21 26.37 0.15
N PRO A 208 26.18 25.74 0.83
CA PRO A 208 27.01 24.69 0.24
C PRO A 208 26.24 23.37 -0.03
N TYR A 209 25.04 23.22 0.53
CA TYR A 209 24.18 22.05 0.36
C TYR A 209 22.78 22.44 -0.16
N PRO A 210 22.68 23.07 -1.35
CA PRO A 210 21.43 23.68 -1.83
C PRO A 210 20.32 22.65 -2.14
N PHE A 211 20.70 21.37 -2.26
CA PHE A 211 19.80 20.24 -2.48
C PHE A 211 19.80 19.26 -1.30
N GLY A 212 20.38 19.64 -0.17
CA GLY A 212 20.61 18.79 0.99
C GLY A 212 21.69 17.73 0.76
N TYR A 213 21.64 16.66 1.57
CA TYR A 213 22.56 15.53 1.53
C TYR A 213 21.86 14.26 2.01
N ARG A 214 22.48 13.10 1.79
CA ARG A 214 22.00 11.79 2.25
C ARG A 214 23.16 10.99 2.79
N LEU A 215 23.01 10.45 3.98
CA LEU A 215 23.98 9.57 4.64
C LEU A 215 23.29 8.26 5.00
N THR A 216 24.00 7.16 4.88
CA THR A 216 23.42 5.80 4.97
C THR A 216 22.94 5.41 6.37
N ASP A 217 23.32 6.16 7.40
CA ASP A 217 22.85 6.00 8.77
C ASP A 217 21.38 6.40 8.95
N THR A 218 20.89 7.33 8.14
CA THR A 218 19.54 7.94 8.23
C THR A 218 18.75 7.85 6.93
N TRP A 219 19.43 7.63 5.81
CA TRP A 219 18.87 7.45 4.49
C TRP A 219 19.39 6.15 3.87
N PRO A 220 18.62 5.04 3.96
CA PRO A 220 19.03 3.76 3.40
C PRO A 220 19.46 3.87 1.92
N LYS A 221 20.58 3.23 1.58
CA LYS A 221 21.05 3.17 0.19
C LYS A 221 20.12 2.24 -0.59
N LYS A 222 19.66 2.69 -1.76
CA LYS A 222 18.93 1.83 -2.70
C LYS A 222 19.88 0.70 -3.14
N ARG A 223 19.50 -0.56 -2.92
CA ARG A 223 20.34 -1.74 -3.20
C ARG A 223 19.92 -2.41 -4.51
N TRP A 224 19.93 -1.68 -5.62
CA TRP A 224 19.76 -2.19 -6.99
C TRP A 224 19.80 -1.02 -7.98
#